data_AF-X1FXV2-F1
#
_entry.id   AF-X1FXV2-F1
#
_cell.length_a   1.000
_cell.length_b   1.000
_cell.length_c   1.000
_cell.angle_alpha   90.00
_cell.angle_beta   90.00
_cell.angle_gamma   90.00
#
_symmetry.space_group_name_H-M   'P 1'
#
loop_
_entity.id
_entity.type
_entity.pdbx_description
1 polymer ?
#
loop_
_entity_poly.entity_id
_entity_poly.type
_entity_poly.pdbx_seq_one_letter_code
_entity_poly.pdbx_strand_id
1 'polypeptide(L)'
;MCKKVNTKVKGVYEINFSSKTTKANAYITGLGNTRRIVIADNLLENFTVDEAEVVFAHELGHHIHRDILKLIFWSGLMCLGGFYFMSIILEKVSLYFRYGISDISNFPILALSMSILLFLFGLPFNFYSRKREKVADYFALKITKKTDAFITSMAKFTNRDLADAHPHPFIEFLLYTHPSIGKRINYAQEFKKKIELEKQEE
;
A
#
# COMPACT_ATOMS: atom_id res chain seq x y z
N MET A 1 20.41 8.12 -2.66
CA MET A 1 19.77 7.03 -1.88
C MET A 1 20.03 5.63 -2.44
N CYS A 2 19.67 5.31 -3.69
CA CYS A 2 19.77 3.97 -4.27
C CYS A 2 21.15 3.30 -4.12
N LYS A 3 22.24 4.06 -4.29
CA LYS A 3 23.62 3.57 -4.06
C LYS A 3 23.86 3.12 -2.61
N LYS A 4 23.35 3.85 -1.62
CA LYS A 4 23.51 3.53 -0.17
C LYS A 4 22.85 2.20 0.20
N VAL A 5 21.79 1.81 -0.51
CA VAL A 5 21.00 0.61 -0.25
C VAL A 5 21.22 -0.48 -1.30
N ASN A 6 22.26 -0.34 -2.14
CA ASN A 6 22.64 -1.27 -3.20
C ASN A 6 21.50 -1.65 -4.18
N THR A 7 20.62 -0.71 -4.49
CA THR A 7 19.53 -0.91 -5.46
C THR A 7 19.96 -0.40 -6.83
N LYS A 8 20.12 -1.30 -7.79
CA LYS A 8 20.39 -0.96 -9.20
C LYS A 8 19.10 -0.52 -9.91
N VAL A 9 19.16 0.61 -10.60
CA VAL A 9 18.08 1.17 -11.41
C VAL A 9 18.64 1.64 -12.76
N LYS A 10 17.86 1.50 -13.83
CA LYS A 10 18.24 1.92 -15.19
C LYS A 10 18.20 3.43 -15.38
N GLY A 11 17.34 4.13 -14.63
CA GLY A 11 17.16 5.56 -14.76
C GLY A 11 16.03 6.08 -13.88
N VAL A 12 15.96 7.42 -13.82
CA VAL A 12 14.87 8.19 -13.23
C VAL A 12 14.12 8.84 -14.37
N TYR A 13 12.79 8.69 -14.36
CA TYR A 13 11.91 9.19 -15.40
C TYR A 13 10.82 10.03 -14.77
N GLU A 14 10.41 11.06 -15.50
CA GLU A 14 9.26 11.87 -15.16
C GLU A 14 8.04 11.38 -15.94
N ILE A 15 6.86 11.41 -15.32
CA ILE A 15 5.59 11.11 -15.98
C ILE A 15 4.61 12.28 -15.77
N ASN A 16 3.93 12.67 -16.85
CA ASN A 16 2.90 13.69 -16.80
C ASN A 16 1.60 13.10 -16.23
N PHE A 17 1.39 13.26 -14.92
CA PHE A 17 0.16 12.89 -14.21
C PHE A 17 -0.79 14.08 -14.08
N SER A 18 -0.28 15.32 -14.07
CA SER A 18 -1.06 16.55 -13.98
C SER A 18 -2.18 16.61 -15.02
N SER A 19 -1.96 16.07 -16.22
CA SER A 19 -2.97 15.99 -17.29
C SER A 19 -4.19 15.12 -16.95
N LYS A 20 -4.13 14.24 -15.95
CA LYS A 20 -5.19 13.27 -15.60
C LYS A 20 -5.66 13.35 -14.16
N THR A 21 -4.80 13.79 -13.24
CA THR A 21 -5.11 13.79 -11.81
C THR A 21 -4.30 14.86 -11.10
N THR A 22 -4.81 15.36 -9.97
CA THR A 22 -4.09 16.27 -9.06
C THR A 22 -3.23 15.53 -8.04
N LYS A 23 -3.37 14.19 -7.98
CA LYS A 23 -2.64 13.33 -7.05
C LYS A 23 -1.16 13.30 -7.38
N ALA A 24 -0.33 13.47 -6.36
CA ALA A 24 1.11 13.33 -6.46
C ALA A 24 1.49 11.86 -6.23
N ASN A 25 2.50 11.37 -6.96
CA ASN A 25 2.93 9.98 -6.85
C ASN A 25 4.40 9.80 -7.25
N ALA A 26 5.04 8.78 -6.72
CA ALA A 26 6.29 8.23 -7.21
C ALA A 26 6.23 6.72 -7.04
N TYR A 27 6.89 5.97 -7.92
CA TYR A 27 6.94 4.51 -7.80
C TYR A 27 8.17 3.92 -8.48
N ILE A 28 8.51 2.70 -8.07
CA ILE A 28 9.55 1.89 -8.69
C ILE A 28 8.89 0.77 -9.47
N THR A 29 9.20 0.66 -10.76
CA THR A 29 8.66 -0.38 -11.65
C THR A 29 9.77 -1.18 -12.33
N GLY A 30 9.45 -2.37 -12.82
CA GLY A 30 10.39 -3.28 -13.48
C GLY A 30 10.93 -4.39 -12.57
N LEU A 31 11.59 -5.38 -13.17
CA LEU A 31 12.02 -6.61 -12.51
C LEU A 31 13.55 -6.74 -12.53
N GLY A 32 14.15 -7.10 -11.39
CA GLY A 32 15.60 -7.33 -11.29
C GLY A 32 16.42 -6.10 -11.73
N ASN A 33 17.19 -6.23 -12.80
CA ASN A 33 18.06 -5.17 -13.30
C ASN A 33 17.36 -4.19 -14.27
N THR A 34 16.07 -4.38 -14.56
CA THR A 34 15.31 -3.47 -15.44
C THR A 34 14.54 -2.39 -14.68
N ARG A 35 14.76 -2.29 -13.36
CA ARG A 35 14.04 -1.36 -12.47
C ARG A 35 14.23 0.08 -12.90
N ARG A 36 13.15 0.84 -12.90
CA ARG A 36 13.09 2.27 -13.23
C ARG A 36 12.38 3.00 -12.11
N ILE A 37 12.84 4.20 -11.83
CA ILE A 37 12.17 5.12 -10.90
C ILE A 37 11.30 6.04 -11.76
N VAL A 38 10.03 6.16 -11.41
CA VAL A 38 9.09 7.07 -12.07
C VAL A 38 8.57 8.05 -11.04
N ILE A 39 8.70 9.34 -11.32
CA ILE A 39 8.23 10.43 -10.47
C ILE A 39 7.20 11.23 -11.26
N ALA A 40 6.04 11.51 -10.64
CA ALA A 40 5.03 12.36 -11.24
C ALA A 40 5.45 13.84 -11.22
N ASP A 41 5.17 14.55 -12.30
CA ASP A 41 5.25 16.02 -12.39
C ASP A 41 4.59 16.73 -11.20
N ASN A 42 3.37 16.33 -10.83
CA ASN A 42 2.65 16.88 -9.67
C ASN A 42 3.44 16.76 -8.35
N LEU A 43 4.25 15.71 -8.18
CA LEU A 43 5.09 15.57 -6.99
C LEU A 43 6.23 16.59 -7.05
N LEU A 44 6.89 16.72 -8.19
CA LEU A 44 8.02 17.65 -8.38
C LEU A 44 7.61 19.12 -8.24
N GLU A 45 6.41 19.48 -8.70
CA GLU A 45 5.92 20.86 -8.67
C GLU A 45 5.42 21.30 -7.28
N ASN A 46 4.84 20.38 -6.50
CA ASN A 46 4.09 20.73 -5.27
C ASN A 46 4.81 20.33 -3.97
N PHE A 47 5.87 19.52 -4.06
CA PHE A 47 6.63 19.04 -2.91
C PHE A 47 8.06 19.56 -2.96
N THR A 48 8.65 19.82 -1.79
CA THR A 48 10.06 20.17 -1.71
C THR A 48 10.92 18.97 -2.07
N VAL A 49 12.19 19.20 -2.41
CA VAL A 49 13.15 18.11 -2.68
C VAL A 49 13.24 17.13 -1.51
N ASP A 50 13.19 17.63 -0.28
CA ASP A 50 13.24 16.81 0.93
C ASP A 50 11.98 15.96 1.11
N GLU A 51 10.81 16.52 0.83
CA GLU A 51 9.54 15.78 0.87
C GLU A 51 9.49 14.70 -0.21
N ALA A 52 9.87 15.04 -1.45
CA ALA A 52 9.94 14.09 -2.55
C ALA A 52 10.97 12.98 -2.28
N GLU A 53 12.10 13.30 -1.64
CA GLU A 53 13.11 12.32 -1.23
C GLU A 53 12.53 11.33 -0.21
N VAL A 54 11.74 11.79 0.76
CA VAL A 54 11.11 10.94 1.76
C VAL A 54 10.04 10.03 1.15
N VAL A 55 9.19 10.57 0.26
CA VAL A 55 8.21 9.77 -0.49
C VAL A 55 8.93 8.69 -1.30
N PHE A 56 10.00 9.05 -2.00
CA PHE A 56 10.79 8.08 -2.74
C PHE A 56 11.45 7.03 -1.81
N ALA A 57 11.91 7.43 -0.63
CA ALA A 57 12.46 6.50 0.35
C ALA A 57 11.45 5.44 0.80
N HIS A 58 10.18 5.84 0.97
CA HIS A 58 9.08 4.94 1.32
C HIS A 58 8.85 3.90 0.21
N GLU A 59 8.75 4.34 -1.06
CA GLU A 59 8.62 3.45 -2.21
C GLU A 59 9.80 2.48 -2.35
N LEU A 60 11.01 2.98 -2.09
CA LEU A 60 12.21 2.16 -2.07
C LEU A 60 12.18 1.13 -0.93
N GLY A 61 11.55 1.47 0.19
CA GLY A 61 11.27 0.56 1.30
C GLY A 61 10.45 -0.65 0.85
N HIS A 62 9.32 -0.45 0.17
CA HIS A 62 8.51 -1.55 -0.37
C HIS A 62 9.33 -2.45 -1.29
N HIS A 63 10.14 -1.83 -2.14
CA HIS A 63 10.97 -2.54 -3.08
C HIS A 63 12.03 -3.40 -2.40
N ILE A 64 12.74 -2.87 -1.38
CA ILE A 64 13.75 -3.62 -0.61
C ILE A 64 13.12 -4.78 0.15
N HIS A 65 11.95 -4.60 0.72
CA HIS A 65 11.22 -5.65 1.45
C HIS A 65 10.54 -6.66 0.52
N ARG A 66 10.68 -6.52 -0.81
CA ARG A 66 10.11 -7.40 -1.84
C ARG A 66 8.59 -7.53 -1.73
N ASP A 67 7.97 -6.42 -1.39
CA ASP A 67 6.55 -6.38 -1.06
C ASP A 67 5.65 -6.78 -2.22
N ILE A 68 5.99 -6.40 -3.45
CA ILE A 68 5.26 -6.80 -4.66
C ILE A 68 5.28 -8.32 -4.84
N LEU A 69 6.43 -8.98 -4.62
CA LEU A 69 6.52 -10.45 -4.75
C LEU A 69 5.68 -11.14 -3.67
N LYS A 70 5.71 -10.63 -2.43
CA LYS A 70 4.88 -11.15 -1.34
C LYS A 70 3.40 -10.97 -1.65
N LEU A 71 3.00 -9.80 -2.17
CA LEU A 71 1.62 -9.55 -2.61
C LEU A 71 1.18 -10.53 -3.68
N ILE A 72 1.98 -10.73 -4.74
CA ILE A 72 1.67 -11.69 -5.80
C ILE A 72 1.47 -13.09 -5.22
N PHE A 73 2.36 -13.53 -4.33
CA PHE A 73 2.26 -14.83 -3.66
C PHE A 73 0.97 -14.96 -2.84
N TRP A 74 0.68 -13.99 -1.96
CA TRP A 74 -0.51 -14.01 -1.10
C TRP A 74 -1.80 -13.89 -1.90
N SER A 75 -1.84 -13.03 -2.92
CA SER A 75 -2.99 -12.90 -3.82
C SER A 75 -3.24 -14.19 -4.60
N GLY A 76 -2.18 -14.88 -5.06
CA GLY A 76 -2.30 -16.19 -5.69
C GLY A 76 -2.89 -17.25 -4.76
N LEU A 77 -2.40 -17.31 -3.52
CA LEU A 77 -2.92 -18.23 -2.51
C LEU A 77 -4.39 -17.94 -2.16
N MET A 78 -4.75 -16.67 -2.00
CA MET A 78 -6.14 -16.25 -1.77
C MET A 78 -7.05 -16.57 -2.95
N CYS A 79 -6.56 -16.43 -4.18
CA CYS A 79 -7.30 -16.76 -5.40
C CYS A 79 -7.60 -18.27 -5.47
N LEU A 80 -6.59 -19.12 -5.23
CA LEU A 80 -6.76 -20.57 -5.18
C LEU A 80 -7.73 -21.00 -4.06
N GLY A 81 -7.55 -20.46 -2.85
CA GLY A 81 -8.47 -20.71 -1.75
C GLY A 81 -9.88 -20.24 -2.04
N GLY A 82 -10.04 -19.07 -2.67
CA GLY A 82 -11.33 -18.50 -3.06
C GLY A 82 -12.07 -19.39 -4.03
N PHE A 83 -11.41 -19.84 -5.10
CA PHE A 83 -12.01 -20.77 -6.05
C PHE A 83 -12.36 -22.12 -5.42
N TYR A 84 -11.53 -22.64 -4.52
CA TYR A 84 -11.81 -23.88 -3.80
C TYR A 84 -13.03 -23.78 -2.88
N PHE A 85 -13.15 -22.71 -2.07
CA PHE A 85 -14.34 -22.52 -1.23
C PHE A 85 -15.58 -22.24 -2.07
N MET A 86 -15.43 -21.47 -3.15
CA MET A 86 -16.52 -21.19 -4.07
C MET A 86 -17.04 -22.48 -4.74
N SER A 87 -16.17 -23.40 -5.14
CA SER A 87 -16.61 -24.68 -5.72
C SER A 87 -17.40 -25.51 -4.72
N ILE A 88 -16.98 -25.56 -3.44
CA ILE A 88 -17.72 -26.25 -2.38
C ILE A 88 -19.09 -25.62 -2.13
N ILE A 89 -19.16 -24.28 -2.08
CA ILE A 89 -20.41 -23.56 -1.87
C ILE A 89 -21.36 -23.83 -3.02
N LEU A 90 -20.87 -23.72 -4.27
CA LEU A 90 -21.67 -23.93 -5.45
C LEU A 90 -22.23 -25.35 -5.48
N GLU A 91 -21.40 -26.38 -5.29
CA GLU A 91 -21.82 -27.78 -5.28
C GLU A 91 -22.93 -28.04 -4.24
N LYS A 92 -22.75 -27.58 -3.00
CA LYS A 92 -23.72 -27.81 -1.92
C LYS A 92 -25.03 -27.07 -2.13
N VAL A 93 -24.96 -25.80 -2.55
CA VAL A 93 -26.15 -24.97 -2.71
C VAL A 93 -26.92 -25.35 -3.98
N SER A 94 -26.23 -25.65 -5.08
CA SER A 94 -26.86 -26.17 -6.31
C SER A 94 -27.58 -27.49 -6.05
N LEU A 95 -26.97 -28.41 -5.28
CA LEU A 95 -27.63 -29.66 -4.89
C LEU A 95 -28.90 -29.41 -4.07
N TYR A 96 -28.87 -28.47 -3.12
CA TYR A 96 -30.03 -28.12 -2.30
C TYR A 96 -31.20 -27.61 -3.15
N PHE A 97 -30.93 -26.75 -4.14
CA PHE A 97 -31.95 -26.23 -5.07
C PHE A 97 -32.23 -27.15 -6.27
N ARG A 98 -31.55 -28.29 -6.37
CA ARG A 98 -31.65 -29.27 -7.48
C ARG A 98 -31.31 -28.68 -8.85
N TYR A 99 -30.42 -27.70 -8.88
CA TYR A 99 -29.86 -27.18 -10.12
C TYR A 99 -28.64 -28.01 -10.54
N GLY A 100 -28.45 -28.16 -11.85
CA GLY A 100 -27.16 -28.62 -12.36
C GLY A 100 -26.07 -27.59 -12.02
N ILE A 101 -24.83 -28.04 -11.77
CA ILE A 101 -23.73 -27.13 -11.39
C ILE A 101 -23.47 -26.04 -12.45
N SER A 102 -23.61 -26.40 -13.73
CA SER A 102 -23.44 -25.50 -14.88
C SER A 102 -24.69 -24.68 -15.24
N ASP A 103 -25.77 -24.76 -14.45
CA ASP A 103 -27.00 -24.01 -14.72
C ASP A 103 -26.78 -22.51 -14.46
N ILE A 104 -27.29 -21.67 -15.36
CA ILE A 104 -27.27 -20.21 -15.23
C ILE A 104 -27.94 -19.74 -13.93
N SER A 105 -28.87 -20.54 -13.40
CA SER A 105 -29.56 -20.32 -12.13
C SER A 105 -28.60 -20.24 -10.93
N ASN A 106 -27.37 -20.74 -11.05
CA ASN A 106 -26.35 -20.64 -10.02
C ASN A 106 -25.58 -19.30 -10.04
N PHE A 107 -25.77 -18.45 -11.05
CA PHE A 107 -25.04 -17.19 -11.15
C PHE A 107 -25.21 -16.27 -9.92
N PRO A 108 -26.41 -16.08 -9.33
CA PRO A 108 -26.55 -15.31 -8.09
C PRO A 108 -25.77 -15.92 -6.92
N ILE A 109 -25.73 -17.25 -6.81
CA ILE A 109 -24.98 -17.97 -5.77
C ILE A 109 -23.47 -17.77 -5.97
N LEU A 110 -23.00 -17.83 -7.22
CA LEU A 110 -21.62 -17.56 -7.60
C LEU A 110 -21.24 -16.12 -7.22
N ALA A 111 -22.03 -15.13 -7.62
CA ALA A 111 -21.77 -13.72 -7.34
C ALA A 111 -21.77 -13.42 -5.82
N LEU A 112 -22.73 -13.99 -5.09
CA LEU A 112 -22.84 -13.81 -3.63
C LEU A 112 -21.66 -14.46 -2.91
N SER A 113 -21.33 -15.72 -3.25
CA SER A 113 -20.21 -16.43 -2.65
C SER A 113 -18.87 -15.73 -2.94
N MET A 114 -18.65 -15.29 -4.17
CA MET A 114 -17.50 -14.47 -4.53
C MET A 114 -17.43 -13.17 -3.72
N SER A 115 -18.54 -12.46 -3.57
CA SER A 115 -18.58 -11.20 -2.80
C SER A 115 -18.25 -11.42 -1.32
N ILE A 116 -18.82 -12.47 -0.70
CA ILE A 116 -18.54 -12.83 0.69
C ILE A 116 -17.07 -13.22 0.87
N LEU A 117 -16.53 -14.05 -0.03
CA LEU A 117 -15.13 -14.49 0.05
C LEU A 117 -14.16 -13.34 -0.16
N LEU A 118 -14.42 -12.44 -1.11
CA LEU A 118 -13.62 -11.22 -1.30
C LEU A 118 -13.65 -10.34 -0.06
N PHE A 119 -14.80 -10.16 0.57
CA PHE A 119 -14.92 -9.41 1.82
C PHE A 119 -14.12 -10.07 2.95
N LEU A 120 -14.29 -11.38 3.16
CA LEU A 120 -13.61 -12.13 4.22
C LEU A 120 -12.07 -12.15 4.04
N PHE A 121 -11.58 -12.35 2.81
CA PHE A 121 -10.15 -12.32 2.52
C PHE A 121 -9.57 -10.90 2.47
N GLY A 122 -10.41 -9.89 2.19
CA GLY A 122 -10.03 -8.49 2.24
C GLY A 122 -9.57 -8.05 3.63
N LEU A 123 -10.16 -8.57 4.71
CA LEU A 123 -9.79 -8.21 6.08
C LEU A 123 -8.31 -8.53 6.43
N PRO A 124 -7.84 -9.79 6.34
CA PRO A 124 -6.43 -10.11 6.60
C PRO A 124 -5.50 -9.48 5.57
N PHE A 125 -5.96 -9.30 4.32
CA PHE A 125 -5.18 -8.63 3.29
C PHE A 125 -4.93 -7.15 3.63
N ASN A 126 -5.98 -6.41 4.02
CA ASN A 126 -5.89 -5.02 4.45
C ASN A 126 -5.00 -4.87 5.69
N PHE A 127 -5.13 -5.79 6.66
CA PHE A 127 -4.22 -5.82 7.81
C PHE A 127 -2.75 -6.01 7.40
N TYR A 128 -2.47 -6.96 6.51
CA TYR A 128 -1.12 -7.21 6.01
C TYR A 128 -0.57 -6.02 5.23
N SER A 129 -1.41 -5.37 4.41
CA SER A 129 -1.08 -4.13 3.69
C SER A 129 -0.65 -3.04 4.68
N ARG A 130 -1.47 -2.75 5.70
CA ARG A 130 -1.15 -1.74 6.73
C ARG A 130 0.14 -2.05 7.49
N LYS A 131 0.46 -3.32 7.72
CA LYS A 131 1.73 -3.73 8.36
C LYS A 131 2.93 -3.42 7.48
N ARG A 132 2.83 -3.62 6.18
CA ARG A 132 3.90 -3.31 5.21
C ARG A 132 4.16 -1.81 5.11
N GLU A 133 3.11 -0.99 5.13
CA GLU A 133 3.23 0.47 5.18
C GLU A 133 4.06 0.96 6.35
N LYS A 134 3.84 0.42 7.56
CA LYS A 134 4.64 0.76 8.74
C LYS A 134 6.12 0.43 8.56
N VAL A 135 6.43 -0.69 7.89
CA VAL A 135 7.81 -1.10 7.61
C VAL A 135 8.46 -0.15 6.58
N ALA A 136 7.72 0.27 5.56
CA ALA A 136 8.17 1.23 4.57
C ALA A 136 8.38 2.64 5.19
N ASP A 137 7.47 3.09 6.05
CA ASP A 137 7.58 4.34 6.82
C ASP A 137 8.82 4.34 7.72
N TYR A 138 9.01 3.27 8.50
CA TYR A 138 10.21 3.12 9.32
C TYR A 138 11.49 3.18 8.48
N PHE A 139 11.52 2.48 7.35
CA PHE A 139 12.65 2.51 6.44
C PHE A 139 12.93 3.92 5.91
N ALA A 140 11.89 4.64 5.48
CA ALA A 140 11.99 6.01 4.97
C ALA A 140 12.55 6.97 6.02
N LEU A 141 12.01 6.93 7.24
CA LEU A 141 12.46 7.75 8.36
C LEU A 141 13.92 7.45 8.73
N LYS A 142 14.30 6.16 8.77
CA LYS A 142 15.65 5.73 9.12
C LYS A 142 16.69 6.14 8.08
N ILE A 143 16.40 6.00 6.79
CA ILE A 143 17.39 6.25 5.73
C ILE A 143 17.57 7.73 5.41
N THR A 144 16.49 8.51 5.48
CA THR A 144 16.52 9.95 5.20
C THR A 144 16.90 10.77 6.42
N LYS A 145 16.50 10.34 7.63
CA LYS A 145 16.56 11.13 8.86
C LYS A 145 15.83 12.49 8.76
N LYS A 146 14.89 12.62 7.82
CA LYS A 146 14.12 13.84 7.55
C LYS A 146 12.69 13.70 8.07
N THR A 147 12.54 13.64 9.39
CA THR A 147 11.23 13.43 10.03
C THR A 147 10.24 14.55 9.72
N ASP A 148 10.71 15.80 9.68
CA ASP A 148 9.84 16.95 9.42
C ASP A 148 9.31 16.94 7.99
N ALA A 149 10.15 16.61 7.00
CA ALA A 149 9.73 16.43 5.61
C ALA A 149 8.75 15.25 5.45
N PHE A 150 8.90 14.17 6.23
CA PHE A 150 7.90 13.10 6.26
C PHE A 150 6.54 13.63 6.72
N ILE A 151 6.51 14.33 7.85
CA ILE A 151 5.28 14.89 8.44
C ILE A 151 4.61 15.87 7.46
N THR A 152 5.37 16.80 6.88
CA THR A 152 4.81 17.79 5.94
C THR A 152 4.33 17.14 4.64
N SER A 153 5.04 16.13 4.12
CA SER A 153 4.60 15.38 2.94
C SER A 153 3.26 14.66 3.20
N MET A 154 3.10 14.03 4.36
CA MET A 154 1.86 13.37 4.76
C MET A 154 0.70 14.37 4.89
N ALA A 155 0.94 15.52 5.53
CA ALA A 155 -0.06 16.58 5.63
C ALA A 155 -0.48 17.12 4.25
N LYS A 156 0.48 17.27 3.32
CA LYS A 156 0.20 17.66 1.93
C LYS A 156 -0.65 16.61 1.20
N PHE A 157 -0.37 15.32 1.36
CA PHE A 157 -1.22 14.27 0.80
C PHE A 157 -2.64 14.36 1.34
N THR A 158 -2.84 14.52 2.65
CA THR A 158 -4.18 14.69 3.25
C THR A 158 -4.92 15.86 2.61
N ASN A 159 -4.30 17.04 2.56
CA ASN A 159 -4.96 18.26 2.11
C ASN A 159 -5.26 18.25 0.61
N ARG A 160 -4.40 17.63 -0.20
CA ARG A 160 -4.57 17.58 -1.66
C ARG A 160 -5.53 16.48 -2.11
N ASP A 161 -5.48 15.32 -1.46
CA ASP A 161 -6.31 14.18 -1.82
C ASP A 161 -7.65 14.17 -1.07
N LEU A 162 -7.89 15.17 -0.20
CA LEU A 162 -9.06 15.30 0.67
C LEU A 162 -9.29 14.02 1.50
N ALA A 163 -8.20 13.41 1.95
CA ALA A 163 -8.24 12.16 2.71
C ALA A 163 -8.65 12.44 4.16
N ASP A 164 -9.41 11.52 4.76
CA ASP A 164 -9.70 11.55 6.18
C ASP A 164 -8.43 11.22 6.99
N ALA A 165 -7.93 12.19 7.74
CA ALA A 165 -6.74 12.02 8.58
C ALA A 165 -6.99 11.13 9.79
N HIS A 166 -8.23 11.09 10.31
CA HIS A 166 -8.59 10.43 11.56
C HIS A 166 -9.90 9.64 11.42
N PRO A 167 -9.96 8.66 10.51
CA PRO A 167 -11.13 7.80 10.37
C PRO A 167 -11.36 6.98 11.63
N HIS A 168 -12.62 6.61 11.86
CA HIS A 168 -12.97 5.74 12.98
C HIS A 168 -12.20 4.40 12.89
N PRO A 169 -11.63 3.87 13.99
CA PRO A 169 -10.77 2.68 13.96
C PRO A 169 -11.39 1.46 13.29
N PHE A 170 -12.71 1.30 13.40
CA PHE A 170 -13.45 0.21 12.74
C PHE A 170 -13.48 0.36 11.21
N ILE A 171 -13.66 1.59 10.71
CA ILE A 171 -13.66 1.88 9.27
C ILE A 171 -12.25 1.64 8.71
N GLU A 172 -11.22 2.10 9.41
CA GLU A 172 -9.83 1.85 9.05
C GLU A 172 -9.53 0.35 9.02
N PHE A 173 -9.97 -0.39 10.04
CA PHE A 173 -9.74 -1.83 10.12
C PHE A 173 -10.34 -2.57 8.92
N LEU A 174 -11.60 -2.27 8.59
CA LEU A 174 -12.35 -2.93 7.52
C LEU A 174 -11.87 -2.53 6.12
N LEU A 175 -11.74 -1.22 5.84
CA LEU A 175 -11.70 -0.71 4.47
C LEU A 175 -10.32 -0.16 4.05
N TYR A 176 -9.46 0.25 4.99
CA TYR A 176 -8.24 0.96 4.63
C TYR A 176 -7.08 0.00 4.35
N THR A 177 -6.42 0.16 3.21
CA THR A 177 -5.18 -0.56 2.86
C THR A 177 -3.92 0.06 3.47
N HIS A 178 -4.00 1.34 3.89
CA HIS A 178 -2.93 2.08 4.55
C HIS A 178 -3.37 2.51 5.95
N PRO A 179 -2.46 2.62 6.94
CA PRO A 179 -2.77 3.30 8.19
C PRO A 179 -3.22 4.74 7.88
N SER A 180 -4.12 5.28 8.70
CA SER A 180 -4.56 6.67 8.52
C SER A 180 -3.37 7.63 8.53
N ILE A 181 -3.50 8.73 7.79
CA ILE A 181 -2.40 9.70 7.68
C ILE A 181 -2.05 10.27 9.07
N GLY A 182 -3.05 10.50 9.93
CA GLY A 182 -2.83 10.91 11.31
C GLY A 182 -1.98 9.90 12.10
N LYS A 183 -2.20 8.59 11.93
CA LYS A 183 -1.36 7.56 12.56
C LYS A 183 0.08 7.58 12.05
N ARG A 184 0.29 7.84 10.76
CA ARG A 184 1.62 7.93 10.14
C ARG A 184 2.37 9.18 10.63
N ILE A 185 1.69 10.30 10.76
CA ILE A 185 2.24 11.54 11.33
C ILE A 185 2.63 11.32 12.80
N ASN A 186 1.73 10.76 13.62
CA ASN A 186 2.03 10.47 15.02
C ASN A 186 3.23 9.52 15.16
N TYR A 187 3.30 8.49 14.31
CA TYR A 187 4.44 7.58 14.27
C TYR A 187 5.77 8.30 13.97
N ALA A 188 5.77 9.23 13.00
CA ALA A 188 6.95 10.02 12.69
C ALA A 188 7.36 10.99 13.82
N GLN A 189 6.39 11.56 14.54
CA GLN A 189 6.64 12.40 15.72
C GLN A 189 7.25 11.60 16.88
N GLU A 190 6.71 10.42 17.17
CA GLU A 190 7.29 9.50 18.17
C GLU A 190 8.71 9.08 17.80
N PHE A 191 8.95 8.78 16.52
CA PHE A 191 10.27 8.45 16.00
C PHE A 191 11.27 9.61 16.19
N LYS A 192 10.85 10.85 15.91
CA LYS A 192 11.66 12.06 16.14
C LYS A 192 12.04 12.22 17.61
N LYS A 193 11.04 12.13 18.51
CA LYS A 193 11.24 12.23 19.96
C LYS A 193 12.22 11.17 20.48
N LYS A 194 12.11 9.94 19.98
CA LYS A 194 13.03 8.86 20.36
C LYS A 194 14.49 9.17 19.98
N ILE A 195 14.73 9.66 18.77
CA ILE A 195 16.08 10.06 18.31
C ILE A 195 16.62 11.23 19.15
N GLU A 196 15.77 12.18 19.51
CA GLU A 196 16.19 13.32 20.34
C GLU A 196 16.59 12.89 21.75
N LEU A 197 15.87 11.93 22.35
CA LEU A 197 16.22 11.36 23.65
C LEU A 197 17.54 10.58 23.59
N GLU A 198 17.74 9.73 22.58
CA GLU A 198 18.99 8.97 22.40
C GLU A 198 20.21 9.90 22.29
N LYS A 199 20.08 11.08 21.67
CA LYS A 199 21.15 12.09 21.59
C LYS A 199 21.41 12.86 22.88
N GLN A 200 20.46 12.87 23.82
CA GLN A 200 20.63 13.51 25.12
C GLN A 200 21.30 12.57 26.13
N GLU A 201 21.29 11.26 25.86
CA GLU A 201 21.90 10.21 26.69
C GLU A 201 23.35 9.88 26.27
N GLU A 202 23.79 10.32 25.08
CA GLU A 202 25.17 10.25 24.56
C GLU A 202 26.01 11.48 24.92
#